data_AF-A0A9X2GK65-F1
#
_entry.id   AF-A0A9X2GK65-F1
#
_cell.length_a   1.000
_cell.length_b   1.000
_cell.length_c   1.000
_cell.angle_alpha   90.00
_cell.angle_beta   90.00
_cell.angle_gamma   90.00
#
_symmetry.space_group_name_H-M   'P 1'
#
loop_
_entity.id
_entity.type
_entity.pdbx_description
1 polymer ?
#
loop_
_entity_poly.entity_id
_entity_poly.type
_entity_poly.pdbx_seq_one_letter_code
_entity_poly.pdbx_strand_id
1 'polypeptide(L)'
;MRWHSVNYKAEDDSQSLVDRGWWLSDLPRLMLICRLRGHRPVVDGYGPCEPGLHAARWIVCDRCGVRPSPQGSLDPAKYQVGDPYSGPWIPLTRVLAADAWMAMLGLRTAPVHDADKGKPGPYPESPRGAIGGQVVVGSRALPGFSIGFEVGNAGSDHMLDAHLRLGRLLAIYVHTEGYGRWVQRRLNPTGYESREVRLAIGEWQYRWALWGRSGYWDSAAPWWQQGYASFDLMERLFGPKRYSYEPVGDEQVGVVRMPEGDQHEVRLQLQRERLGRPRLRWRDRLSWSVQWTATPGIPYREGRSIDSWSVEVDDEVVEKGTWQVAALIALGAKMSQMRTRNGYRPRAEEGG
;
A
#
# COMPACT_ATOMS: atom_id res chain seq x y z
N MET A 1 -26.05 -13.01 -11.78
CA MET A 1 -24.97 -12.42 -12.57
C MET A 1 -25.34 -10.99 -12.88
N ARG A 2 -24.51 -10.03 -12.50
CA ARG A 2 -24.75 -8.59 -12.73
C ARG A 2 -23.53 -8.01 -13.43
N TRP A 3 -23.76 -7.27 -14.50
CA TRP A 3 -22.72 -6.54 -15.22
C TRP A 3 -22.85 -5.06 -14.91
N HIS A 4 -21.74 -4.39 -14.61
CA HIS A 4 -21.70 -2.95 -14.54
C HIS A 4 -20.36 -2.41 -15.09
N SER A 5 -20.38 -1.16 -15.53
CA SER A 5 -19.21 -0.47 -16.05
C SER A 5 -19.15 0.94 -15.50
N VAL A 6 -17.94 1.42 -15.20
CA VAL A 6 -17.67 2.76 -14.68
C VAL A 6 -16.83 3.53 -15.69
N ASN A 7 -17.12 4.81 -15.87
CA ASN A 7 -16.35 5.70 -16.75
C ASN A 7 -15.43 6.59 -15.91
N TYR A 8 -14.25 6.09 -15.57
CA TYR A 8 -13.29 6.84 -14.75
C TYR A 8 -12.85 8.14 -15.39
N LYS A 9 -12.85 8.23 -16.73
CA LYS A 9 -12.57 9.49 -17.44
C LYS A 9 -13.58 10.61 -17.15
N ALA A 10 -14.81 10.28 -16.76
CA ALA A 10 -15.80 11.31 -16.38
C ALA A 10 -15.64 11.77 -14.93
N GLU A 11 -14.96 10.99 -14.10
CA GLU A 11 -14.76 11.25 -12.67
C GLU A 11 -13.39 11.91 -12.41
N ASP A 12 -12.36 11.47 -13.13
CA ASP A 12 -11.01 12.00 -13.10
C ASP A 12 -10.71 12.71 -14.43
N ASP A 13 -10.17 13.93 -14.36
CA ASP A 13 -9.67 14.74 -15.50
C ASP A 13 -8.41 14.13 -16.15
N SER A 14 -8.47 12.82 -16.42
CA SER A 14 -7.39 12.05 -17.00
C SER A 14 -7.25 12.38 -18.49
N GLN A 15 -6.02 12.62 -18.94
CA GLN A 15 -5.70 12.84 -20.36
C GLN A 15 -5.78 11.55 -21.20
N SER A 16 -6.59 10.57 -20.79
CA SER A 16 -6.79 9.32 -21.52
C SER A 16 -7.86 9.49 -22.61
N LEU A 17 -7.79 8.68 -23.68
CA LEU A 17 -8.86 8.61 -24.68
C LEU A 17 -10.04 7.79 -24.13
N VAL A 18 -9.72 6.65 -23.52
CA VAL A 18 -10.67 5.75 -22.86
C VAL A 18 -10.10 5.42 -21.48
N ASP A 19 -10.95 5.48 -20.47
CA ASP A 19 -10.70 4.90 -19.16
C ASP A 19 -12.01 4.31 -18.62
N ARG A 20 -12.11 2.98 -18.66
CA ARG A 20 -13.34 2.25 -18.37
C ARG A 20 -13.07 1.07 -17.47
N GLY A 21 -13.69 1.09 -16.29
CA GLY A 21 -13.81 -0.07 -15.41
C GLY A 21 -15.00 -0.94 -15.81
N TRP A 22 -14.89 -2.24 -15.58
CA TRP A 22 -15.98 -3.19 -15.76
C TRP A 22 -15.94 -4.24 -14.66
N TRP A 23 -17.12 -4.74 -14.30
CA TRP A 23 -17.29 -5.76 -13.30
C TRP A 23 -18.42 -6.70 -13.68
N LEU A 24 -18.12 -7.97 -13.47
CA LEU A 24 -19.04 -9.06 -13.61
C LEU A 24 -19.21 -9.75 -12.25
N SER A 25 -20.22 -9.31 -11.53
CA SER A 25 -20.52 -9.73 -10.16
C SER A 25 -21.52 -10.88 -10.13
N ASP A 26 -21.68 -11.47 -8.95
CA ASP A 26 -22.60 -12.59 -8.71
C ASP A 26 -22.33 -13.82 -9.58
N LEU A 27 -21.07 -14.03 -9.95
CA LEU A 27 -20.67 -15.23 -10.68
C LEU A 27 -20.61 -16.43 -9.73
N PRO A 28 -21.14 -17.60 -10.11
CA PRO A 28 -21.07 -18.79 -9.27
C PRO A 28 -19.62 -19.27 -9.13
N ARG A 29 -19.18 -19.57 -7.91
CA ARG A 29 -17.83 -20.10 -7.68
C ARG A 29 -17.74 -21.56 -8.09
N LEU A 30 -16.69 -21.92 -8.84
CA LEU A 30 -16.39 -23.30 -9.19
C LEU A 30 -15.92 -24.04 -7.93
N MET A 31 -16.74 -24.96 -7.45
CA MET A 31 -16.53 -25.70 -6.19
C MET A 31 -16.76 -27.20 -6.33
N LEU A 32 -16.42 -27.77 -7.49
CA LEU A 32 -16.74 -29.17 -7.80
C LEU A 32 -16.30 -30.12 -6.68
N ILE A 33 -15.07 -29.98 -6.19
CA ILE A 33 -14.52 -30.85 -5.14
C ILE A 33 -15.27 -30.67 -3.80
N CYS A 34 -15.62 -29.44 -3.42
CA CYS A 34 -16.33 -29.19 -2.16
C CYS A 34 -17.79 -29.65 -2.22
N ARG A 35 -18.43 -29.59 -3.38
CA ARG A 35 -19.78 -30.14 -3.58
C ARG A 35 -19.80 -31.66 -3.43
N LEU A 36 -18.74 -32.33 -3.90
CA LEU A 36 -18.64 -33.80 -3.84
C LEU A 36 -18.15 -34.32 -2.48
N ARG A 37 -17.20 -33.64 -1.84
CA ARG A 37 -16.49 -34.13 -0.64
C ARG A 37 -16.71 -33.28 0.61
N GLY A 38 -17.65 -32.36 0.56
CA GLY A 38 -17.85 -31.33 1.58
C GLY A 38 -16.72 -30.29 1.64
N HIS A 39 -16.94 -29.26 2.44
CA HIS A 39 -15.91 -28.30 2.78
C HIS A 39 -14.92 -28.89 3.80
N ARG A 40 -13.63 -28.58 3.63
CA ARG A 40 -12.57 -28.90 4.61
C ARG A 40 -12.25 -27.64 5.43
N PRO A 41 -12.74 -27.51 6.67
CA PRO A 41 -12.54 -26.31 7.47
C PRO A 41 -11.10 -26.23 8.00
N VAL A 42 -10.49 -25.08 7.83
CA VAL A 42 -9.16 -24.76 8.34
C VAL A 42 -9.13 -23.33 8.86
N VAL A 43 -8.25 -23.10 9.82
CA VAL A 43 -7.94 -21.78 10.36
C VAL A 43 -7.13 -21.01 9.31
N ASP A 44 -7.49 -19.74 9.17
CA ASP A 44 -6.87 -18.75 8.31
C ASP A 44 -6.76 -17.44 9.10
N GLY A 45 -5.99 -16.47 8.61
CA GLY A 45 -5.74 -15.28 9.42
C GLY A 45 -4.65 -14.38 8.90
N TYR A 46 -4.38 -13.32 9.66
CA TYR A 46 -3.24 -12.44 9.45
C TYR A 46 -2.48 -12.19 10.76
N GLY A 47 -1.25 -11.69 10.62
CA GLY A 47 -0.45 -11.19 11.74
C GLY A 47 0.26 -12.29 12.55
N PRO A 48 1.44 -11.96 13.13
CA PRO A 48 2.17 -12.86 14.01
C PRO A 48 1.43 -13.07 15.34
N CYS A 49 1.58 -14.23 15.96
CA CYS A 49 0.99 -14.54 17.27
C CYS A 49 1.76 -13.92 18.46
N GLU A 50 2.69 -12.99 18.22
CA GLU A 50 3.53 -12.43 19.26
C GLU A 50 2.75 -11.44 20.15
N PRO A 51 2.99 -11.41 21.47
CA PRO A 51 2.34 -10.47 22.39
C PRO A 51 2.53 -9.01 21.94
N GLY A 52 1.42 -8.27 21.81
CA GLY A 52 1.43 -6.85 21.43
C GLY A 52 1.28 -6.57 19.93
N LEU A 53 1.29 -7.58 19.06
CA LEU A 53 1.04 -7.42 17.63
C LEU A 53 -0.39 -7.83 17.25
N HIS A 54 -1.00 -7.08 16.32
CA HIS A 54 -2.37 -7.34 15.88
C HIS A 54 -2.44 -8.61 15.02
N ALA A 55 -3.11 -9.64 15.54
CA ALA A 55 -3.44 -10.85 14.80
C ALA A 55 -4.95 -11.12 14.83
N ALA A 56 -5.45 -11.74 13.77
CA ALA A 56 -6.82 -12.23 13.70
C ALA A 56 -6.84 -13.62 13.09
N ARG A 57 -7.78 -14.45 13.54
CA ARG A 57 -8.00 -15.80 13.02
C ARG A 57 -9.47 -15.99 12.68
N TRP A 58 -9.72 -16.73 11.62
CA TRP A 58 -11.06 -17.07 11.15
C TRP A 58 -11.07 -18.41 10.43
N ILE A 59 -12.25 -18.89 10.04
CA ILE A 59 -12.39 -20.16 9.32
C ILE A 59 -12.61 -19.95 7.83
N VAL A 60 -11.97 -20.81 7.04
CA VAL A 60 -12.18 -20.93 5.60
C VAL A 60 -12.17 -22.39 5.19
N CYS A 61 -12.64 -22.66 3.97
CA CYS A 61 -12.43 -23.95 3.35
C CYS A 61 -11.03 -24.05 2.71
N ASP A 62 -10.27 -25.09 3.05
CA ASP A 62 -8.95 -25.37 2.46
C ASP A 62 -8.95 -25.57 0.94
N ARG A 63 -10.01 -26.21 0.44
CA ARG A 63 -10.10 -26.62 -0.96
C ARG A 63 -10.51 -25.49 -1.89
N CYS A 64 -11.47 -24.67 -1.47
CA CYS A 64 -12.05 -23.63 -2.31
C CYS A 64 -11.84 -22.20 -1.78
N GLY A 65 -11.41 -22.01 -0.52
CA GLY A 65 -11.24 -20.69 0.08
C GLY A 65 -12.55 -19.94 0.37
N VAL A 66 -13.70 -20.61 0.29
CA VAL A 66 -14.99 -20.04 0.73
C VAL A 66 -14.96 -19.83 2.24
N ARG A 67 -15.50 -18.71 2.69
CA ARG A 67 -15.68 -18.37 4.10
C ARG A 67 -17.10 -18.75 4.54
N PRO A 68 -17.28 -19.27 5.77
CA PRO A 68 -18.60 -19.37 6.35
C PRO A 68 -19.21 -17.98 6.60
N SER A 69 -20.53 -17.95 6.80
CA SER A 69 -21.25 -16.74 7.16
C SER A 69 -22.13 -16.98 8.39
N PRO A 70 -21.90 -16.29 9.53
CA PRO A 70 -20.78 -15.39 9.79
C PRO A 70 -19.41 -16.08 9.76
N GLN A 71 -18.34 -15.31 9.54
CA GLN A 71 -16.97 -15.84 9.35
C GLN A 71 -16.36 -16.46 10.63
N GLY A 72 -16.85 -16.07 11.81
CA GLY A 72 -16.25 -16.38 13.11
C GLY A 72 -15.01 -15.52 13.40
N SER A 73 -14.64 -15.45 14.68
CA SER A 73 -13.45 -14.77 15.17
C SER A 73 -12.79 -15.68 16.21
N LEU A 74 -11.61 -16.19 15.87
CA LEU A 74 -10.87 -17.13 16.69
C LEU A 74 -9.71 -16.43 17.40
N ASP A 75 -9.39 -16.94 18.58
CA ASP A 75 -8.27 -16.48 19.39
C ASP A 75 -6.93 -16.86 18.71
N PRO A 76 -6.11 -15.88 18.28
CA PRO A 76 -4.81 -16.14 17.66
C PRO A 76 -3.81 -16.88 18.57
N ALA A 77 -3.99 -16.83 19.89
CA ALA A 77 -3.14 -17.58 20.82
C ALA A 77 -3.46 -19.09 20.81
N LYS A 78 -4.68 -19.47 20.41
CA LYS A 78 -5.15 -20.86 20.44
C LYS A 78 -5.15 -21.54 19.07
N TYR A 79 -5.24 -20.76 18.00
CA TYR A 79 -5.41 -21.27 16.64
C TYR A 79 -4.34 -20.70 15.71
N GLN A 80 -3.59 -21.58 15.05
CA GLN A 80 -2.58 -21.22 14.06
C GLN A 80 -3.14 -21.31 12.64
N VAL A 81 -2.62 -20.47 11.75
CA VAL A 81 -3.01 -20.52 10.33
C VAL A 81 -2.63 -21.87 9.74
N GLY A 82 -3.59 -22.53 9.10
CA GLY A 82 -3.44 -23.88 8.53
C GLY A 82 -4.01 -25.00 9.41
N ASP A 83 -4.27 -24.74 10.69
CA ASP A 83 -4.82 -25.76 11.60
C ASP A 83 -6.19 -26.25 11.12
N PRO A 84 -6.48 -27.56 11.21
CA PRO A 84 -7.83 -28.06 10.99
C PRO A 84 -8.76 -27.51 12.08
N TYR A 85 -9.94 -27.04 11.68
CA TYR A 85 -10.92 -26.56 12.64
C TYR A 85 -11.99 -27.61 12.95
N SER A 86 -12.05 -28.02 14.21
CA SER A 86 -13.03 -28.96 14.77
C SER A 86 -13.92 -28.32 15.84
N GLY A 87 -13.84 -26.99 16.01
CA GLY A 87 -14.61 -26.27 17.02
C GLY A 87 -16.12 -26.17 16.71
N PRO A 88 -16.89 -25.56 17.64
CA PRO A 88 -18.34 -25.48 17.52
C PRO A 88 -18.78 -24.49 16.42
N TRP A 89 -19.80 -24.88 15.66
CA TRP A 89 -20.41 -24.07 14.61
C TRP A 89 -21.74 -23.49 15.06
N ILE A 90 -22.14 -22.35 14.51
CA ILE A 90 -23.50 -21.84 14.66
C ILE A 90 -24.43 -22.71 13.80
N PRO A 91 -25.50 -23.31 14.38
CA PRO A 91 -26.45 -24.09 13.60
C PRO A 91 -27.13 -23.27 12.50
N LEU A 92 -27.32 -23.86 11.32
CA LEU A 92 -27.98 -23.20 10.18
C LEU A 92 -29.35 -22.62 10.55
N THR A 93 -30.14 -23.35 11.34
CA THR A 93 -31.47 -22.90 11.79
C THR A 93 -31.43 -21.58 12.54
N ARG A 94 -30.37 -21.35 13.32
CA ARG A 94 -30.20 -20.11 14.09
C ARG A 94 -29.75 -18.96 13.21
N VAL A 95 -28.92 -19.22 12.21
CA VAL A 95 -28.52 -18.21 11.22
C VAL A 95 -29.74 -17.78 10.39
N LEU A 96 -30.54 -18.73 9.90
CA LEU A 96 -31.77 -18.43 9.16
C LEU A 96 -32.80 -17.65 10.00
N ALA A 97 -32.96 -18.01 11.28
CA ALA A 97 -33.85 -17.29 12.19
C ALA A 97 -33.37 -15.85 12.42
N ALA A 98 -32.06 -15.63 12.56
CA ALA A 98 -31.47 -14.30 12.70
C ALA A 98 -31.68 -13.45 11.43
N ASP A 99 -31.46 -14.02 10.24
CA ASP A 99 -31.68 -13.33 8.96
C ASP A 99 -33.16 -12.96 8.75
N ALA A 100 -34.09 -13.83 9.13
CA ALA A 100 -35.53 -13.55 9.06
C ALA A 100 -35.92 -12.41 10.02
N TRP A 101 -35.40 -12.42 11.25
CA TRP A 101 -35.61 -11.35 12.23
C TRP A 101 -35.06 -10.01 11.76
N MET A 102 -33.88 -10.03 11.15
CA MET A 102 -33.21 -8.87 10.57
C MET A 102 -34.05 -8.22 9.46
N ALA A 103 -34.56 -9.05 8.54
CA ALA A 103 -35.43 -8.59 7.46
C ALA A 103 -36.74 -7.99 8.00
N MET A 104 -37.31 -8.59 9.06
CA MET A 104 -38.54 -8.12 9.69
C MET A 104 -38.36 -6.77 10.39
N LEU A 105 -37.22 -6.54 11.06
CA LEU A 105 -36.97 -5.34 11.85
C LEU A 105 -36.19 -4.24 11.12
N GLY A 106 -35.76 -4.46 9.88
CA GLY A 106 -34.93 -3.50 9.13
C GLY A 106 -33.58 -3.21 9.80
N LEU A 107 -33.09 -4.12 10.64
CA LEU A 107 -31.80 -3.99 11.30
C LEU A 107 -30.66 -4.21 10.30
N ARG A 108 -29.52 -3.57 10.53
CA ARG A 108 -28.30 -3.73 9.71
C ARG A 108 -27.33 -4.79 10.24
N THR A 109 -27.44 -5.14 11.53
CA THR A 109 -26.63 -6.18 12.17
C THR A 109 -27.49 -7.08 13.06
N ALA A 110 -27.37 -8.41 12.88
CA ALA A 110 -28.11 -9.37 13.68
C ALA A 110 -27.66 -9.31 15.15
N PRO A 111 -28.59 -9.35 16.13
CA PRO A 111 -28.20 -9.61 17.51
C PRO A 111 -27.56 -10.99 17.59
N VAL A 112 -26.25 -11.02 17.84
CA VAL A 112 -25.51 -12.27 18.02
C VAL A 112 -25.79 -12.77 19.43
N HIS A 113 -26.37 -13.96 19.54
CA HIS A 113 -26.56 -14.60 20.85
C HIS A 113 -25.19 -14.77 21.52
N ASP A 114 -25.07 -14.49 22.82
CA ASP A 114 -23.78 -14.53 23.52
C ASP A 114 -23.04 -15.87 23.37
N ALA A 115 -23.79 -16.98 23.36
CA ALA A 115 -23.29 -18.32 23.13
C ALA A 115 -22.66 -18.52 21.74
N ASP A 116 -22.93 -17.66 20.77
CA ASP A 116 -22.45 -17.75 19.39
C ASP A 116 -21.34 -16.75 19.05
N LYS A 117 -20.97 -15.88 20.01
CA LYS A 117 -19.87 -14.93 19.82
C LYS A 117 -18.58 -15.67 19.44
N GLY A 118 -17.98 -15.24 18.33
CA GLY A 118 -16.74 -15.80 17.79
C GLY A 118 -16.89 -17.11 17.00
N LYS A 119 -18.06 -17.76 17.00
CA LYS A 119 -18.27 -19.02 16.26
C LYS A 119 -18.51 -18.77 14.76
N PRO A 120 -17.98 -19.63 13.87
CA PRO A 120 -18.32 -19.56 12.46
C PRO A 120 -19.73 -20.12 12.19
N GLY A 121 -20.43 -19.53 11.23
CA GLY A 121 -21.69 -20.02 10.70
C GLY A 121 -21.53 -21.08 9.61
N PRO A 122 -22.61 -21.53 8.96
CA PRO A 122 -22.52 -22.50 7.88
C PRO A 122 -21.79 -21.91 6.65
N TYR A 123 -21.29 -22.81 5.81
CA TYR A 123 -20.83 -22.40 4.49
C TYR A 123 -22.02 -21.93 3.64
N PRO A 124 -21.89 -20.84 2.88
CA PRO A 124 -22.94 -20.41 1.96
C PRO A 124 -23.19 -21.49 0.90
N GLU A 125 -24.46 -21.75 0.60
CA GLU A 125 -24.86 -22.77 -0.39
C GLU A 125 -24.42 -22.40 -1.81
N SER A 126 -24.48 -21.11 -2.12
CA SER A 126 -24.19 -20.54 -3.44
C SER A 126 -23.21 -19.38 -3.33
N PRO A 127 -21.93 -19.63 -2.96
CA PRO A 127 -20.95 -18.58 -2.87
C PRO A 127 -20.67 -18.00 -4.25
N ARG A 128 -20.63 -16.68 -4.29
CA ARG A 128 -20.41 -15.90 -5.50
C ARG A 128 -19.07 -15.18 -5.44
N GLY A 129 -18.56 -14.82 -6.60
CA GLY A 129 -17.42 -13.92 -6.73
C GLY A 129 -17.69 -12.90 -7.82
N ALA A 130 -16.67 -12.10 -8.11
CA ALA A 130 -16.65 -11.19 -9.25
C ALA A 130 -15.36 -11.32 -10.04
N ILE A 131 -15.44 -10.97 -11.31
CA ILE A 131 -14.29 -10.69 -12.16
C ILE A 131 -14.44 -9.25 -12.59
N GLY A 132 -13.40 -8.46 -12.42
CA GLY A 132 -13.40 -7.07 -12.82
C GLY A 132 -12.16 -6.74 -13.61
N GLY A 133 -12.12 -5.51 -14.09
CA GLY A 133 -10.97 -5.00 -14.78
C GLY A 133 -11.15 -3.55 -15.21
N GLN A 134 -10.09 -3.02 -15.82
CA GLN A 134 -10.05 -1.67 -16.34
C GLN A 134 -9.31 -1.67 -17.67
N VAL A 135 -9.81 -0.89 -18.61
CA VAL A 135 -9.13 -0.63 -19.89
C VAL A 135 -8.86 0.86 -20.00
N VAL A 136 -7.60 1.20 -20.21
CA VAL A 136 -7.12 2.56 -20.41
C VAL A 136 -6.47 2.66 -21.78
N VAL A 137 -6.85 3.64 -22.61
CA VAL A 137 -6.31 3.87 -23.95
C VAL A 137 -5.81 5.30 -24.04
N GLY A 138 -4.63 5.51 -24.63
CA GLY A 138 -4.13 6.86 -24.91
C GLY A 138 -3.62 7.65 -23.70
N SER A 139 -3.38 7.02 -22.54
CA SER A 139 -2.98 7.74 -21.33
C SER A 139 -1.52 8.18 -21.36
N ARG A 140 -1.25 9.48 -21.13
CA ARG A 140 0.11 10.00 -20.95
C ARG A 140 0.76 9.59 -19.63
N ALA A 141 -0.05 9.25 -18.62
CA ALA A 141 0.39 8.89 -17.27
C ALA A 141 0.94 7.45 -17.17
N LEU A 142 0.83 6.65 -18.24
CA LEU A 142 1.31 5.28 -18.29
C LEU A 142 2.53 5.17 -19.22
N PRO A 143 3.72 5.61 -18.80
CA PRO A 143 4.93 5.43 -19.59
C PRO A 143 5.36 3.95 -19.56
N GLY A 144 5.82 3.46 -20.72
CA GLY A 144 6.52 2.18 -20.82
C GLY A 144 5.63 0.93 -20.88
N PHE A 145 6.27 -0.19 -21.15
CA PHE A 145 5.65 -1.51 -21.20
C PHE A 145 5.64 -2.14 -19.81
N SER A 146 4.59 -2.87 -19.45
CA SER A 146 4.64 -3.75 -18.28
C SER A 146 3.61 -4.86 -18.38
N ILE A 147 4.02 -6.07 -18.05
CA ILE A 147 3.13 -7.20 -17.82
C ILE A 147 3.34 -7.67 -16.38
N GLY A 148 2.25 -7.96 -15.68
CA GLY A 148 2.34 -8.44 -14.31
C GLY A 148 1.19 -9.35 -13.95
N PHE A 149 1.48 -10.21 -12.99
CA PHE A 149 0.52 -11.06 -12.31
C PHE A 149 0.76 -10.93 -10.81
N GLU A 150 -0.29 -10.62 -10.06
CA GLU A 150 -0.26 -10.49 -8.62
C GLU A 150 -1.13 -11.57 -7.97
N VAL A 151 -0.61 -12.15 -6.90
CA VAL A 151 -1.34 -13.00 -5.98
C VAL A 151 -1.53 -12.22 -4.69
N GLY A 152 -2.78 -11.91 -4.37
CA GLY A 152 -3.16 -11.11 -3.22
C GLY A 152 -2.68 -11.70 -1.89
N ASN A 153 -2.78 -10.91 -0.83
CA ASN A 153 -2.66 -11.42 0.55
C ASN A 153 -4.04 -11.86 1.09
N ALA A 154 -4.09 -12.42 2.30
CA ALA A 154 -5.31 -12.96 2.91
C ALA A 154 -6.42 -11.91 3.18
N GLY A 155 -6.05 -10.62 3.21
CA GLY A 155 -6.94 -9.47 3.38
C GLY A 155 -7.18 -8.67 2.11
N SER A 156 -6.56 -9.03 0.98
CA SER A 156 -6.78 -8.33 -0.29
C SER A 156 -8.22 -8.52 -0.76
N ASP A 157 -8.83 -7.48 -1.33
CA ASP A 157 -10.10 -7.61 -2.05
C ASP A 157 -9.90 -8.35 -3.38
N HIS A 158 -8.72 -8.18 -3.95
CA HIS A 158 -8.31 -8.76 -5.21
C HIS A 158 -7.37 -9.94 -5.00
N MET A 159 -7.86 -11.13 -5.34
CA MET A 159 -7.18 -12.39 -5.01
C MET A 159 -6.09 -12.73 -6.00
N LEU A 160 -6.37 -12.49 -7.29
CA LEU A 160 -5.47 -12.70 -8.41
C LEU A 160 -5.71 -11.59 -9.40
N ASP A 161 -4.64 -10.88 -9.73
CA ASP A 161 -4.68 -9.72 -10.62
C ASP A 161 -3.65 -9.89 -11.72
N ALA A 162 -3.96 -9.34 -12.88
CA ALA A 162 -3.06 -9.29 -14.01
C ALA A 162 -3.17 -7.95 -14.69
N HIS A 163 -2.06 -7.46 -15.21
CA HIS A 163 -2.06 -6.29 -16.08
C HIS A 163 -1.18 -6.47 -17.29
N LEU A 164 -1.56 -5.83 -18.38
CA LEU A 164 -0.76 -5.60 -19.57
C LEU A 164 -0.79 -4.12 -19.89
N ARG A 165 0.38 -3.49 -19.96
CA ARG A 165 0.58 -2.09 -20.30
C ARG A 165 1.49 -2.02 -21.52
N LEU A 166 1.05 -1.32 -22.55
CA LEU A 166 1.73 -1.08 -23.81
C LEU A 166 2.03 0.42 -23.96
N GLY A 167 2.65 1.01 -22.94
CA GLY A 167 2.93 2.44 -22.87
C GLY A 167 1.65 3.27 -22.94
N ARG A 168 1.73 4.35 -23.71
CA ARG A 168 0.62 5.29 -23.88
C ARG A 168 -0.54 4.72 -24.70
N LEU A 169 -0.36 3.58 -25.36
CA LEU A 169 -1.36 3.05 -26.29
C LEU A 169 -2.50 2.39 -25.54
N LEU A 170 -2.18 1.49 -24.61
CA LEU A 170 -3.16 0.60 -24.00
C LEU A 170 -2.66 0.10 -22.65
N ALA A 171 -3.56 0.06 -21.68
CA ALA A 171 -3.41 -0.71 -20.46
C ALA A 171 -4.69 -1.50 -20.20
N ILE A 172 -4.54 -2.78 -19.86
CA ILE A 172 -5.62 -3.67 -19.47
C ILE A 172 -5.25 -4.20 -18.08
N TYR A 173 -6.19 -4.08 -17.17
CA TYR A 173 -6.14 -4.64 -15.83
C TYR A 173 -7.29 -5.63 -15.71
N VAL A 174 -7.03 -6.79 -15.12
CA VAL A 174 -8.04 -7.80 -14.82
C VAL A 174 -7.78 -8.31 -13.42
N HIS A 175 -8.81 -8.39 -12.62
CA HIS A 175 -8.72 -8.83 -11.24
C HIS A 175 -9.86 -9.78 -10.90
N THR A 176 -9.68 -10.51 -9.81
CA THR A 176 -10.69 -11.45 -9.33
C THR A 176 -11.03 -11.20 -7.87
N GLU A 177 -12.33 -11.15 -7.57
CA GLU A 177 -12.84 -10.96 -6.22
C GLU A 177 -13.54 -12.25 -5.78
N GLY A 178 -13.06 -12.83 -4.68
CA GLY A 178 -13.56 -14.11 -4.19
C GLY A 178 -13.15 -15.34 -5.01
N TYR A 179 -12.75 -15.23 -6.27
CA TYR A 179 -12.10 -16.33 -7.00
C TYR A 179 -10.62 -16.45 -6.62
N GLY A 180 -9.96 -17.57 -6.95
CA GLY A 180 -8.51 -17.68 -6.73
C GLY A 180 -8.03 -17.80 -5.29
N ARG A 181 -8.89 -17.66 -4.26
CA ARG A 181 -8.51 -17.78 -2.83
C ARG A 181 -7.70 -19.02 -2.49
N TRP A 182 -8.00 -20.17 -3.11
CA TRP A 182 -7.22 -21.39 -2.89
C TRP A 182 -5.79 -21.29 -3.47
N VAL A 183 -5.64 -20.62 -4.62
CA VAL A 183 -4.32 -20.33 -5.23
C VAL A 183 -3.57 -19.36 -4.33
N GLN A 184 -4.23 -18.28 -3.94
CA GLN A 184 -3.69 -17.27 -3.05
C GLN A 184 -3.16 -17.89 -1.76
N ARG A 185 -3.92 -18.76 -1.10
CA ARG A 185 -3.46 -19.45 0.12
C ARG A 185 -2.32 -20.42 -0.10
N ARG A 186 -2.22 -21.06 -1.27
CA ARG A 186 -1.11 -21.99 -1.55
C ARG A 186 0.19 -21.26 -1.85
N LEU A 187 0.09 -20.14 -2.57
CA LEU A 187 1.26 -19.43 -3.05
C LEU A 187 1.70 -18.33 -2.08
N ASN A 188 0.75 -17.65 -1.44
CA ASN A 188 0.99 -16.57 -0.47
C ASN A 188 0.22 -16.83 0.85
N PRO A 189 0.56 -17.92 1.59
CA PRO A 189 -0.16 -18.35 2.79
C PRO A 189 -0.01 -17.37 3.97
N THR A 190 1.09 -16.62 4.00
CA THR A 190 1.50 -15.79 5.13
C THR A 190 1.86 -14.38 4.68
N GLY A 191 1.45 -13.38 5.48
CA GLY A 191 1.85 -11.99 5.29
C GLY A 191 0.72 -11.04 4.87
N TYR A 192 1.02 -9.75 5.00
CA TYR A 192 0.17 -8.63 4.59
C TYR A 192 0.44 -8.12 3.18
N GLU A 193 1.45 -8.69 2.53
CA GLU A 193 1.94 -8.21 1.25
C GLU A 193 1.55 -9.20 0.16
N SER A 194 0.96 -8.68 -0.92
CA SER A 194 0.75 -9.47 -2.12
C SER A 194 2.08 -9.85 -2.77
N ARG A 195 2.08 -10.91 -3.56
CA ARG A 195 3.24 -11.37 -4.31
C ARG A 195 3.05 -11.10 -5.79
N GLU A 196 4.05 -10.55 -6.45
CA GLU A 196 3.99 -10.26 -7.88
C GLU A 196 5.05 -11.01 -8.71
N VAL A 197 4.64 -11.43 -9.90
CA VAL A 197 5.52 -11.73 -11.01
C VAL A 197 5.30 -10.63 -12.04
N ARG A 198 6.29 -9.74 -12.20
CA ARG A 198 6.17 -8.56 -13.05
C ARG A 198 7.42 -8.37 -13.89
N LEU A 199 7.20 -7.98 -15.14
CA LEU A 199 8.21 -7.43 -16.02
C LEU A 199 7.76 -6.03 -16.44
N ALA A 200 8.64 -5.05 -16.37
CA ALA A 200 8.38 -3.68 -16.78
C ALA A 200 9.58 -3.12 -17.56
N ILE A 201 9.30 -2.33 -18.59
CA ILE A 201 10.29 -1.63 -19.41
C ILE A 201 9.86 -0.18 -19.49
N GLY A 202 10.64 0.72 -18.92
CA GLY A 202 10.36 2.16 -18.90
C GLY A 202 11.61 2.93 -18.51
N GLU A 203 11.69 4.21 -18.87
CA GLU A 203 12.78 5.11 -18.45
C GLU A 203 14.19 4.55 -18.73
N TRP A 204 14.37 3.89 -19.88
CA TRP A 204 15.63 3.23 -20.26
C TRP A 204 16.07 2.09 -19.32
N GLN A 205 15.12 1.47 -18.60
CA GLN A 205 15.36 0.37 -17.67
C GLN A 205 14.40 -0.79 -17.90
N TYR A 206 14.91 -2.02 -17.73
CA TYR A 206 14.07 -3.20 -17.50
C TYR A 206 14.04 -3.48 -16.00
N ARG A 207 12.85 -3.66 -15.44
CA ARG A 207 12.62 -4.02 -14.04
C ARG A 207 11.87 -5.33 -14.00
N TRP A 208 12.26 -6.22 -13.08
CA TRP A 208 11.55 -7.46 -12.85
C TRP A 208 11.29 -7.68 -11.37
N ALA A 209 10.21 -8.38 -11.11
CA ALA A 209 9.92 -9.04 -9.85
C ALA A 209 9.51 -10.47 -10.20
N LEU A 210 10.20 -11.47 -9.65
CA LEU A 210 9.85 -12.88 -9.73
C LEU A 210 9.46 -13.32 -8.33
N TRP A 211 8.15 -13.30 -8.05
CA TRP A 211 7.63 -13.56 -6.71
C TRP A 211 8.06 -12.51 -5.67
N GLY A 212 8.20 -11.25 -6.12
CA GLY A 212 8.54 -10.10 -5.27
C GLY A 212 7.34 -9.65 -4.42
N ARG A 213 7.58 -8.75 -3.47
CA ARG A 213 6.50 -8.10 -2.69
C ARG A 213 5.88 -6.99 -3.55
N SER A 214 4.57 -7.00 -3.72
CA SER A 214 3.90 -5.98 -4.55
C SER A 214 4.10 -4.58 -3.96
N GLY A 215 4.44 -3.60 -4.80
CA GLY A 215 4.63 -2.20 -4.40
C GLY A 215 5.82 -1.91 -3.48
N TYR A 216 6.66 -2.91 -3.17
CA TYR A 216 7.79 -2.77 -2.26
C TYR A 216 9.10 -3.14 -2.94
N TRP A 217 10.17 -2.39 -2.63
CA TRP A 217 11.52 -2.70 -3.06
C TRP A 217 12.39 -2.94 -1.83
N ASP A 218 13.13 -4.03 -1.85
CA ASP A 218 14.05 -4.45 -0.80
C ASP A 218 15.44 -4.66 -1.40
N SER A 219 16.42 -3.86 -0.98
CA SER A 219 17.80 -4.02 -1.43
C SER A 219 18.46 -5.32 -0.95
N ALA A 220 17.92 -5.95 0.09
CA ALA A 220 18.42 -7.23 0.62
C ALA A 220 17.81 -8.44 -0.09
N ALA A 221 16.78 -8.27 -0.91
CA ALA A 221 16.20 -9.40 -1.64
C ALA A 221 17.19 -9.94 -2.69
N PRO A 222 17.15 -11.26 -2.96
CA PRO A 222 17.94 -11.83 -4.03
C PRO A 222 17.68 -11.14 -5.37
N TRP A 223 18.74 -10.86 -6.12
CA TRP A 223 18.67 -10.17 -7.42
C TRP A 223 17.75 -10.87 -8.44
N TRP A 224 17.60 -12.20 -8.34
CA TRP A 224 16.70 -12.97 -9.19
C TRP A 224 15.23 -12.70 -8.83
N GLN A 225 14.93 -12.43 -7.55
CA GLN A 225 13.58 -12.18 -7.07
C GLN A 225 13.13 -10.78 -7.43
N GLN A 226 14.00 -9.79 -7.35
CA GLN A 226 13.71 -8.45 -7.84
C GLN A 226 14.98 -7.76 -8.28
N GLY A 227 14.87 -7.06 -9.39
CA GLY A 227 16.01 -6.47 -10.03
C GLY A 227 15.61 -5.44 -11.05
N TYR A 228 16.59 -4.66 -11.45
CA TYR A 228 16.50 -3.87 -12.65
C TYR A 228 17.83 -3.94 -13.35
N ALA A 229 17.83 -3.68 -14.64
CA ALA A 229 19.02 -3.16 -15.24
C ALA A 229 18.71 -2.12 -16.30
N SER A 230 19.70 -1.26 -16.45
CA SER A 230 19.61 -0.06 -17.26
C SER A 230 20.20 -0.35 -18.62
N PHE A 231 19.49 0.08 -19.66
CA PHE A 231 20.02 0.22 -21.00
C PHE A 231 20.31 1.69 -21.33
N ASP A 232 20.27 2.59 -20.34
CA ASP A 232 20.83 3.93 -20.46
C ASP A 232 22.34 3.81 -20.73
N LEU A 233 22.73 4.08 -21.97
CA LEU A 233 24.13 4.08 -22.39
C LEU A 233 24.95 5.06 -21.54
N MET A 234 24.37 6.18 -21.12
CA MET A 234 25.07 7.13 -20.25
C MET A 234 25.34 6.53 -18.87
N GLU A 235 24.41 5.74 -18.33
CA GLU A 235 24.62 5.01 -17.08
C GLU A 235 25.68 3.93 -17.22
N ARG A 236 25.67 3.17 -18.32
CA ARG A 236 26.65 2.11 -18.55
C ARG A 236 28.06 2.65 -18.79
N LEU A 237 28.18 3.74 -19.56
CA LEU A 237 29.46 4.38 -19.86
C LEU A 237 30.00 5.17 -18.67
N PHE A 238 29.14 5.96 -18.00
CA PHE A 238 29.58 6.98 -17.05
C PHE A 238 29.20 6.71 -15.57
N GLY A 239 28.44 5.65 -15.32
CA GLY A 239 27.89 5.29 -14.01
C GLY A 239 26.52 5.93 -13.74
N PRO A 240 25.79 5.46 -12.73
CA PRO A 240 24.49 6.01 -12.35
C PRO A 240 24.61 7.45 -11.88
N LYS A 241 23.56 8.23 -12.12
CA LYS A 241 23.43 9.58 -11.57
C LYS A 241 23.23 9.45 -10.06
N ARG A 242 24.09 10.07 -9.26
CA ARG A 242 24.05 10.01 -7.80
C ARG A 242 24.06 11.41 -7.20
N TYR A 243 23.37 11.53 -6.08
CA TYR A 243 23.54 12.64 -5.16
C TYR A 243 24.67 12.30 -4.19
N SER A 244 25.55 13.25 -3.96
CA SER A 244 26.52 13.22 -2.87
C SER A 244 26.43 14.52 -2.11
N TYR A 245 26.44 14.42 -0.78
CA TYR A 245 26.31 15.56 0.13
C TYR A 245 27.63 15.74 0.85
N GLU A 246 28.20 16.93 0.76
CA GLU A 246 29.41 17.31 1.47
C GLU A 246 29.06 18.40 2.48
N PRO A 247 29.20 18.15 3.80
CA PRO A 247 28.95 19.19 4.79
C PRO A 247 29.96 20.32 4.65
N VAL A 248 29.49 21.56 4.71
CA VAL A 248 30.31 22.77 4.61
C VAL A 248 30.10 23.63 5.85
N GLY A 249 31.18 23.87 6.58
CA GLY A 249 31.19 24.67 7.80
C GLY A 249 30.56 23.95 9.00
N ASP A 250 30.49 24.67 10.11
CA ASP A 250 29.95 24.16 11.37
C ASP A 250 28.41 24.18 11.39
N GLU A 251 27.84 23.19 12.07
CA GLU A 251 26.40 23.14 12.35
C GLU A 251 25.96 24.40 13.11
N GLN A 252 24.83 24.97 12.70
CA GLN A 252 24.24 26.19 13.28
C GLN A 252 22.92 25.85 13.97
N VAL A 253 22.62 26.53 15.07
CA VAL A 253 21.31 26.40 15.74
C VAL A 253 20.41 27.55 15.31
N GLY A 254 19.19 27.23 14.92
CA GLY A 254 18.17 28.19 14.51
C GLY A 254 16.82 27.88 15.14
N VAL A 255 15.90 28.84 15.07
CA VAL A 255 14.53 28.66 15.55
C VAL A 255 13.57 28.86 14.39
N VAL A 256 12.79 27.84 14.09
CA VAL A 256 11.72 27.93 13.10
C VAL A 256 10.46 28.38 13.81
N ARG A 257 9.87 29.48 13.33
CA ARG A 257 8.59 29.99 13.82
C ARG A 257 7.47 29.56 12.88
N MET A 258 6.46 28.91 13.43
CA MET A 258 5.28 28.48 12.67
C MET A 258 4.21 29.59 12.64
N PRO A 259 3.32 29.61 11.65
CA PRO A 259 2.21 30.57 11.59
C PRO A 259 1.29 30.50 12.81
N GLU A 260 1.17 29.32 13.43
CA GLU A 260 0.34 29.10 14.62
C GLU A 260 1.00 29.61 15.92
N GLY A 261 2.23 30.13 15.86
CA GLY A 261 2.94 30.76 16.97
C GLY A 261 3.94 29.85 17.69
N ASP A 262 3.92 28.53 17.43
CA ASP A 262 4.88 27.60 18.00
C ASP A 262 6.28 27.76 17.40
N GLN A 263 7.28 27.49 18.23
CA GLN A 263 8.70 27.65 17.90
C GLN A 263 9.43 26.34 18.12
N HIS A 264 10.29 25.98 17.17
CA HIS A 264 11.08 24.75 17.24
C HIS A 264 12.55 25.09 17.02
N GLU A 265 13.38 24.71 17.98
CA GLU A 265 14.83 24.73 17.80
C GLU A 265 15.22 23.65 16.79
N VAL A 266 16.01 24.03 15.80
CA VAL A 266 16.53 23.15 14.77
C VAL A 266 18.02 23.34 14.64
N ARG A 267 18.73 22.25 14.39
CA ARG A 267 20.13 22.29 13.99
C ARG A 267 20.21 22.24 12.48
N LEU A 268 21.05 23.09 11.89
CA LEU A 268 21.18 23.33 10.46
C LEU A 268 22.62 23.04 10.03
N GLN A 269 22.79 22.13 9.09
CA GLN A 269 24.07 21.85 8.44
C GLN A 269 23.96 22.23 6.97
N LEU A 270 24.73 23.24 6.55
CA LEU A 270 24.89 23.55 5.13
C LEU A 270 25.64 22.39 4.45
N GLN A 271 25.14 21.98 3.30
CA GLN A 271 25.68 20.90 2.50
C GLN A 271 25.79 21.34 1.05
N ARG A 272 26.95 21.08 0.46
CA ARG A 272 27.10 21.14 -0.99
C ARG A 272 26.56 19.84 -1.56
N GLU A 273 25.46 19.96 -2.29
CA GLU A 273 24.85 18.84 -3.00
C GLU A 273 25.47 18.77 -4.39
N ARG A 274 25.94 17.58 -4.74
CA ARG A 274 26.49 17.29 -6.05
C ARG A 274 25.62 16.24 -6.70
N LEU A 275 24.99 16.62 -7.81
CA LEU A 275 24.19 15.76 -8.65
C LEU A 275 24.94 15.45 -9.95
N GLY A 276 25.49 14.24 -10.03
CA GLY A 276 26.49 13.93 -11.03
C GLY A 276 26.60 12.48 -11.41
N ARG A 277 27.46 12.18 -12.39
CA ARG A 277 27.87 10.80 -12.70
C ARG A 277 29.34 10.63 -12.36
N PRO A 278 29.76 9.51 -11.73
CA PRO A 278 31.13 9.33 -11.24
C PRO A 278 32.23 9.63 -12.28
N ARG A 279 31.99 9.28 -13.55
CA ARG A 279 32.95 9.45 -14.66
C ARG A 279 32.73 10.71 -15.52
N LEU A 280 31.70 11.52 -15.27
CA LEU A 280 31.44 12.79 -15.98
C LEU A 280 31.43 13.97 -15.02
N ARG A 281 32.47 14.08 -14.19
CA ARG A 281 32.51 15.10 -13.12
C ARG A 281 32.37 16.53 -13.62
N TRP A 282 32.80 16.80 -14.85
CA TRP A 282 32.72 18.12 -15.50
C TRP A 282 31.29 18.54 -15.89
N ARG A 283 30.31 17.63 -15.85
CA ARG A 283 28.87 17.93 -16.08
C ARG A 283 28.05 17.91 -14.80
N ASP A 284 28.70 17.77 -13.65
CA ASP A 284 27.98 17.67 -12.40
C ASP A 284 27.28 19.00 -12.11
N ARG A 285 26.03 18.90 -11.65
CA ARG A 285 25.30 20.05 -11.13
C ARG A 285 25.61 20.17 -9.65
N LEU A 286 25.99 21.36 -9.24
CA LEU A 286 26.19 21.70 -7.85
C LEU A 286 25.00 22.55 -7.42
N SER A 287 24.45 22.22 -6.26
CA SER A 287 23.40 22.96 -5.59
C SER A 287 23.75 23.05 -4.10
N TRP A 288 23.10 23.95 -3.39
CA TRP A 288 23.19 24.03 -1.95
C TRP A 288 21.92 23.52 -1.32
N SER A 289 22.10 22.71 -0.28
CA SER A 289 21.00 22.27 0.56
C SER A 289 21.39 22.45 2.01
N VAL A 290 20.40 22.65 2.87
CA VAL A 290 20.57 22.72 4.32
C VAL A 290 19.83 21.54 4.89
N GLN A 291 20.59 20.58 5.43
CA GLN A 291 20.01 19.51 6.24
C GLN A 291 19.65 20.10 7.59
N TRP A 292 18.44 19.84 8.05
CA TRP A 292 18.03 20.20 9.39
C TRP A 292 17.64 18.98 10.22
N THR A 293 17.81 19.11 11.53
CA THR A 293 17.35 18.15 12.52
C THR A 293 16.66 18.85 13.69
N ALA A 294 15.65 18.21 14.27
CA ALA A 294 14.89 18.73 15.41
C ALA A 294 14.63 17.62 16.43
N THR A 295 14.92 17.89 17.70
CA THR A 295 14.66 16.96 18.81
C THR A 295 14.01 17.74 19.96
N PRO A 296 12.70 17.52 20.25
CA PRO A 296 11.78 16.64 19.53
C PRO A 296 11.48 17.13 18.11
N GLY A 297 11.07 16.22 17.22
CA GLY A 297 10.71 16.57 15.84
C GLY A 297 9.52 17.53 15.76
N ILE A 298 9.44 18.28 14.66
CA ILE A 298 8.38 19.28 14.44
C ILE A 298 7.06 18.57 14.06
N PRO A 299 5.96 18.76 14.80
CA PRO A 299 4.69 18.11 14.50
C PRO A 299 4.03 18.72 13.25
N TYR A 300 3.49 17.85 12.39
CA TYR A 300 2.73 18.25 11.20
C TYR A 300 1.34 17.61 11.11
N ARG A 301 1.04 16.67 12.00
CA ARG A 301 -0.29 16.08 12.25
C ARG A 301 -0.33 15.50 13.66
N GLU A 302 -1.52 15.19 14.15
CA GLU A 302 -1.66 14.56 15.47
C GLU A 302 -0.90 13.24 15.54
N GLY A 303 -0.04 13.11 16.55
CA GLY A 303 0.78 11.91 16.79
C GLY A 303 1.92 11.68 15.80
N ARG A 304 2.21 12.59 14.84
CA ARG A 304 3.41 12.46 13.97
C ARG A 304 4.19 13.77 13.82
N SER A 305 5.51 13.62 13.83
CA SER A 305 6.49 14.68 13.64
C SER A 305 7.51 14.32 12.56
N ILE A 306 8.28 15.32 12.12
CA ILE A 306 9.49 15.15 11.31
C ILE A 306 10.68 15.61 12.15
N ASP A 307 11.67 14.74 12.25
CA ASP A 307 12.92 14.94 13.00
C ASP A 307 14.10 15.32 12.10
N SER A 308 14.05 15.01 10.80
CA SER A 308 15.06 15.45 9.83
C SER A 308 14.52 15.58 8.40
N TRP A 309 15.04 16.57 7.66
CA TRP A 309 14.81 16.77 6.22
C TRP A 309 15.91 17.69 5.64
N SER A 310 16.01 17.88 4.31
CA SER A 310 16.83 18.91 3.64
C SER A 310 16.03 19.95 2.82
N VAL A 311 16.38 21.24 2.94
CA VAL A 311 15.80 22.33 2.12
C VAL A 311 16.84 22.88 1.16
N GLU A 312 16.47 23.17 -0.09
CA GLU A 312 17.36 23.81 -1.07
C GLU A 312 17.50 25.30 -0.77
N VAL A 313 18.70 25.86 -0.95
CA VAL A 313 18.99 27.29 -0.80
C VAL A 313 19.80 27.80 -2.00
N ASP A 314 19.60 29.07 -2.35
CA ASP A 314 20.26 29.67 -3.51
C ASP A 314 21.75 29.95 -3.26
N ASP A 315 22.55 29.94 -4.34
CA ASP A 315 23.97 30.31 -4.29
C ASP A 315 24.17 31.71 -3.67
N GLU A 316 23.32 32.67 -4.01
CA GLU A 316 23.42 34.07 -3.55
C GLU A 316 23.32 34.19 -2.02
N VAL A 317 22.45 33.40 -1.36
CA VAL A 317 22.31 33.45 0.10
C VAL A 317 23.48 32.77 0.81
N VAL A 318 24.09 31.78 0.17
CA VAL A 318 25.30 31.11 0.67
C VAL A 318 26.51 32.03 0.55
N GLU A 319 26.71 32.68 -0.60
CA GLU A 319 27.79 33.65 -0.83
C GLU A 319 27.72 34.83 0.13
N LYS A 320 26.51 35.30 0.45
CA LYS A 320 26.28 36.36 1.44
C LYS A 320 26.36 35.89 2.90
N GLY A 321 26.52 34.59 3.16
CA GLY A 321 26.56 34.02 4.50
C GLY A 321 25.22 34.13 5.27
N THR A 322 24.10 34.18 4.55
CA THR A 322 22.73 34.35 5.11
C THR A 322 21.84 33.12 4.91
N TRP A 323 22.43 32.00 4.49
CA TRP A 323 21.75 30.76 4.16
C TRP A 323 20.92 30.19 5.32
N GLN A 324 21.30 30.46 6.58
CA GLN A 324 20.55 30.00 7.77
C GLN A 324 19.15 30.61 7.77
N VAL A 325 19.05 31.92 7.51
CA VAL A 325 17.78 32.64 7.49
C VAL A 325 16.90 32.13 6.35
N ALA A 326 17.49 31.95 5.16
CA ALA A 326 16.78 31.40 4.00
C ALA A 326 16.26 29.98 4.27
N ALA A 327 17.07 29.12 4.88
CA ALA A 327 16.69 27.75 5.23
C ALA A 327 15.57 27.71 6.27
N LEU A 328 15.62 28.55 7.32
CA LEU A 328 14.56 28.64 8.32
C LEU A 328 13.23 29.10 7.71
N ILE A 329 13.26 30.06 6.77
CA ILE A 329 12.07 30.52 6.03
C ILE A 329 11.50 29.39 5.16
N ALA A 330 12.34 28.72 4.37
CA ALA A 330 11.93 27.61 3.50
C ALA A 330 11.35 26.45 4.31
N LEU A 331 11.98 26.12 5.44
CA LEU A 331 11.50 25.12 6.38
C LEU A 331 10.14 25.50 6.97
N GLY A 332 10.00 26.75 7.46
CA GLY A 332 8.74 27.28 7.97
C GLY A 332 7.60 27.18 6.95
N ALA A 333 7.85 27.58 5.70
CA ALA A 333 6.88 27.49 4.61
C ALA A 333 6.49 26.02 4.31
N LYS A 334 7.47 25.11 4.27
CA LYS A 334 7.22 23.69 4.00
C LYS A 334 6.39 23.04 5.11
N MET A 335 6.74 23.28 6.37
CA MET A 335 6.00 22.76 7.52
C MET A 335 4.57 23.31 7.57
N SER A 336 4.39 24.59 7.26
CA SER A 336 3.07 25.21 7.14
C SER A 336 2.22 24.51 6.07
N GLN A 337 2.79 24.30 4.87
CA GLN A 337 2.10 23.57 3.79
C GLN A 337 1.71 22.15 4.22
N MET A 338 2.60 21.44 4.93
CA MET A 338 2.32 20.09 5.44
C MET A 338 1.22 20.09 6.49
N ARG A 339 1.23 21.05 7.44
CA ARG A 339 0.18 21.21 8.45
C ARG A 339 -1.17 21.48 7.82
N THR A 340 -1.25 22.44 6.88
CA THR A 340 -2.47 22.74 6.14
C THR A 340 -2.99 21.50 5.40
N ARG A 341 -2.11 20.78 4.69
CA ARG A 341 -2.49 19.56 3.95
C ARG A 341 -3.05 18.46 4.86
N ASN A 342 -2.54 18.35 6.08
CA ASN A 342 -2.95 17.31 7.03
C ASN A 342 -4.00 17.79 8.05
N GLY A 343 -4.54 19.00 7.90
CA GLY A 343 -5.53 19.56 8.82
C GLY A 343 -5.04 19.68 10.26
N TYR A 344 -3.73 19.93 10.45
CA TYR A 344 -3.15 20.07 11.78
C TYR A 344 -3.83 21.20 12.55
N ARG A 345 -4.15 20.93 13.81
CA ARG A 345 -4.63 21.92 14.76
C ARG A 345 -3.64 21.93 15.92
N PRO A 346 -3.06 23.09 16.27
CA PRO A 346 -2.27 23.19 17.48
C PRO A 346 -3.15 22.75 18.66
N ARG A 347 -2.58 21.96 19.58
CA ARG A 347 -3.27 21.72 20.85
C ARG A 347 -3.41 23.08 21.52
N ALA A 348 -4.64 23.45 21.88
CA ALA A 348 -4.83 24.55 22.82
C ALA A 348 -4.01 24.19 24.05
N GLU A 349 -3.12 25.08 24.49
CA GLU A 349 -2.51 24.93 25.80
C GLU A 349 -3.66 24.79 26.80
N GLU A 350 -3.77 23.63 27.43
CA GLU A 350 -4.63 23.47 28.60
C GLU A 350 -4.10 24.45 29.62
N GLY A 351 -4.80 25.58 29.78
CA GLY A 351 -4.42 26.64 30.71
C GLY A 351 -4.24 26.05 32.11
N GLY A 352 -3.00 26.13 32.60
CA GLY A 352 -2.65 25.88 33.99
C GLY A 352 -3.12 26.99 34.91
#